data_AF-A0AAD7FN35-F1
#
_entry.id   AF-A0AAD7FN35-F1
#
_cell.length_a   1.000
_cell.length_b   1.000
_cell.length_c   1.000
_cell.angle_alpha   90.00
_cell.angle_beta   90.00
_cell.angle_gamma   90.00
#
_symmetry.space_group_name_H-M   'P 1'
#
loop_
_entity.id
_entity.type
_entity.pdbx_description
1 polymer ?
#
loop_
_entity_poly.entity_id
_entity_poly.type
_entity_poly.pdbx_seq_one_letter_code
_entity_poly.pdbx_strand_id
1 'polypeptide(L)'
;MSSAEEAYLALIKSGGGDSTEADTLALFDQLKPILPEVLVGEWDGSTFDFHAQHPVTLRMQQMGWVGKTFRSSTDVDSFVGRGQGGERVPIEATGNARIFEVKFRGIVSATLVFNDKIDYFRYLDENTVAGIYEDKDVAASGLLHFYLTRCPSSACSS
;
A
#
# COMPACT_ATOMS: atom_id res chain seq x y z
N MET A 1 -10.91 -0.24 25.08
CA MET A 1 -11.30 -0.38 23.67
C MET A 1 -10.02 -0.45 22.87
N SER A 2 -9.90 -1.37 21.92
CA SER A 2 -8.72 -1.39 21.03
C SER A 2 -8.75 -0.16 20.12
N SER A 3 -7.59 0.37 19.80
CA SER A 3 -7.47 1.44 18.79
C SER A 3 -7.87 0.96 17.39
N ALA A 4 -8.14 1.89 16.47
CA ALA A 4 -8.41 1.55 15.08
C ALA A 4 -7.20 0.83 14.43
N GLU A 5 -5.99 1.24 14.80
CA GLU A 5 -4.75 0.58 14.38
C GLU A 5 -4.67 -0.87 14.85
N GLU A 6 -4.98 -1.15 16.11
CA GLU A 6 -5.00 -2.53 16.66
C GLU A 6 -6.05 -3.41 15.96
N ALA A 7 -7.23 -2.86 15.65
CA ALA A 7 -8.27 -3.57 14.92
C ALA A 7 -7.84 -3.88 13.47
N TYR A 8 -7.23 -2.91 12.79
CA TYR A 8 -6.72 -3.10 11.43
C TYR A 8 -5.54 -4.08 11.39
N LEU A 9 -4.64 -4.06 12.38
CA LEU A 9 -3.57 -5.05 12.51
C LEU A 9 -4.13 -6.46 12.79
N ALA A 10 -5.22 -6.58 13.55
CA ALA A 10 -5.91 -7.86 13.74
C ALA A 10 -6.52 -8.36 12.43
N LEU A 11 -7.07 -7.47 11.61
CA LEU A 11 -7.58 -7.77 10.27
C LEU A 11 -6.48 -8.30 9.33
N ILE A 12 -5.29 -7.68 9.35
CA ILE A 12 -4.13 -8.17 8.60
C ILE A 12 -3.77 -9.60 9.04
N LYS A 13 -3.72 -9.84 10.35
CA LYS A 13 -3.37 -11.16 10.91
C LYS A 13 -4.37 -12.27 10.57
N SER A 14 -5.66 -11.93 10.43
CA SER A 14 -6.70 -12.89 10.01
C SER A 14 -6.79 -13.07 8.49
N GLY A 15 -6.01 -12.33 7.70
CA GLY A 15 -6.09 -12.36 6.24
C GLY A 15 -7.40 -11.78 5.70
N GLY A 16 -8.02 -10.84 6.40
CA GLY A 16 -9.31 -10.25 6.04
C GLY A 16 -10.52 -10.85 6.77
N GLY A 17 -10.45 -12.13 7.16
CA GLY A 17 -11.54 -12.83 7.86
C GLY A 17 -12.90 -12.66 7.16
N ASP A 18 -13.96 -12.44 7.94
CA ASP A 18 -15.32 -12.15 7.44
C ASP A 18 -15.57 -10.66 7.16
N SER A 19 -14.51 -9.82 7.14
CA SER A 19 -14.67 -8.37 6.98
C SER A 19 -14.95 -8.01 5.53
N THR A 20 -15.79 -7.00 5.33
CA THR A 20 -16.07 -6.45 4.00
C THR A 20 -15.11 -5.30 3.65
N GLU A 21 -15.12 -4.89 2.39
CA GLU A 21 -14.46 -3.65 1.96
C GLU A 21 -14.96 -2.46 2.78
N ALA A 22 -16.28 -2.37 3.03
CA ALA A 22 -16.87 -1.28 3.79
C ALA A 22 -16.41 -1.25 5.24
N ASP A 23 -16.29 -2.42 5.89
CA ASP A 23 -15.77 -2.52 7.27
C ASP A 23 -14.30 -2.06 7.33
N THR A 24 -13.51 -2.47 6.34
CA THR A 24 -12.09 -2.12 6.24
C THR A 24 -11.89 -0.63 5.94
N LEU A 25 -12.73 -0.05 5.09
CA LEU A 25 -12.75 1.39 4.82
C LEU A 25 -13.14 2.18 6.07
N ALA A 26 -14.13 1.72 6.83
CA ALA A 26 -14.54 2.36 8.08
C ALA A 26 -13.43 2.35 9.14
N LEU A 27 -12.60 1.29 9.18
CA LEU A 27 -11.39 1.28 10.00
C LEU A 27 -10.33 2.25 9.45
N PHE A 28 -10.09 2.24 8.15
CA PHE A 28 -9.12 3.12 7.48
C PHE A 28 -9.39 4.62 7.76
N ASP A 29 -10.67 5.01 7.77
CA ASP A 29 -11.11 6.39 8.04
C ASP A 29 -10.79 6.88 9.46
N GLN A 30 -10.51 5.97 10.39
CA GLN A 30 -10.17 6.28 11.78
C GLN A 30 -8.66 6.28 12.03
N LEU A 31 -7.86 5.82 11.06
CA LEU A 31 -6.41 5.70 11.23
C LEU A 31 -5.73 7.07 11.20
N LYS A 32 -4.65 7.20 11.97
CA LYS A 32 -3.83 8.41 11.99
C LYS A 32 -3.14 8.64 10.63
N PRO A 33 -2.89 9.91 10.25
CA PRO A 33 -2.08 10.21 9.09
C PRO A 33 -0.60 9.84 9.32
N ILE A 34 0.15 9.74 8.23
CA ILE A 34 1.61 9.66 8.25
C ILE A 34 2.22 10.84 7.50
N LEU A 35 3.44 11.20 7.86
CA LEU A 35 4.25 12.14 7.10
C LEU A 35 5.02 11.40 5.97
N PRO A 36 5.40 12.09 4.88
CA PRO A 36 6.14 11.48 3.78
C PRO A 36 7.42 10.74 4.19
N GLU A 37 8.12 11.22 5.22
CA GLU A 37 9.38 10.64 5.68
C GLU A 37 9.21 9.23 6.26
N VAL A 38 8.02 8.91 6.76
CA VAL A 38 7.70 7.57 7.27
C VAL A 38 7.87 6.53 6.16
N LEU A 39 7.54 6.87 4.91
CA LEU A 39 7.55 5.95 3.78
C LEU A 39 8.96 5.63 3.27
N VAL A 40 9.99 6.41 3.63
CA VAL A 40 11.36 6.15 3.14
C VAL A 40 11.83 4.76 3.57
N GLY A 41 12.34 4.00 2.60
CA GLY A 41 12.80 2.62 2.74
C GLY A 41 12.12 1.64 1.79
N GLU A 42 12.36 0.35 2.05
CA GLU A 42 11.82 -0.77 1.26
C GLU A 42 10.70 -1.47 2.02
N TRP A 43 9.65 -1.80 1.28
CA TRP A 43 8.40 -2.29 1.85
C TRP A 43 7.89 -3.49 1.08
N ASP A 44 7.55 -4.55 1.81
CA ASP A 44 6.76 -5.66 1.27
C ASP A 44 5.29 -5.27 1.23
N GLY A 45 4.63 -5.60 0.13
CA GLY A 45 3.25 -5.20 -0.13
C GLY A 45 2.32 -6.39 -0.21
N SER A 46 1.13 -6.22 0.36
CA SER A 46 0.04 -7.20 0.33
C SER A 46 -1.29 -6.49 0.15
N THR A 47 -2.22 -7.13 -0.56
CA THR A 47 -3.58 -6.61 -0.80
C THR A 47 -4.59 -7.41 0.02
N PHE A 48 -5.69 -6.76 0.40
CA PHE A 48 -6.90 -7.49 0.78
C PHE A 48 -7.72 -7.78 -0.47
N ASP A 49 -8.14 -9.02 -0.65
CA ASP A 49 -8.96 -9.44 -1.80
C ASP A 49 -10.41 -9.66 -1.34
N PHE A 50 -11.12 -8.57 -1.01
CA PHE A 50 -12.52 -8.62 -0.57
C PHE A 50 -13.49 -8.95 -1.70
N HIS A 51 -13.09 -8.64 -2.94
CA HIS A 51 -13.82 -8.98 -4.15
C HIS A 51 -13.02 -10.06 -4.84
N ALA A 52 -13.60 -11.25 -5.01
CA ALA A 52 -12.96 -12.31 -5.78
C ALA A 52 -12.55 -11.71 -7.14
N GLN A 53 -11.24 -11.54 -7.36
CA GLN A 53 -10.63 -11.09 -8.61
C GLN A 53 -10.67 -9.57 -8.86
N HIS A 54 -10.31 -8.72 -7.88
CA HIS A 54 -10.06 -7.31 -8.19
C HIS A 54 -8.98 -7.20 -9.31
N PRO A 55 -9.24 -6.48 -10.43
CA PRO A 55 -8.35 -6.54 -11.60
C PRO A 55 -6.90 -6.14 -11.32
N VAL A 56 -6.69 -5.20 -10.41
CA VAL A 56 -5.36 -4.75 -10.00
C VAL A 56 -4.65 -5.81 -9.16
N THR A 57 -5.36 -6.52 -8.29
CA THR A 57 -4.79 -7.63 -7.50
C THR A 57 -4.28 -8.72 -8.42
N LEU A 58 -5.08 -9.10 -9.42
CA LEU A 58 -4.68 -10.08 -10.43
C LEU A 58 -3.46 -9.61 -11.23
N ARG A 59 -3.44 -8.35 -11.65
CA ARG A 59 -2.29 -7.77 -12.36
C ARG A 59 -1.02 -7.79 -11.51
N MET A 60 -1.11 -7.38 -10.24
CA MET A 60 0.00 -7.37 -9.30
C MET A 60 0.59 -8.78 -9.09
N GLN A 61 -0.27 -9.81 -9.00
CA GLN A 61 0.17 -11.20 -8.94
C GLN A 61 0.89 -11.64 -10.23
N GLN A 62 0.33 -11.33 -11.40
CA GLN A 62 0.90 -11.71 -12.70
C GLN A 62 2.27 -11.08 -12.96
N MET A 63 2.47 -9.83 -12.52
CA MET A 63 3.75 -9.13 -12.66
C MET A 63 4.76 -9.47 -11.56
N GLY A 64 4.39 -10.30 -10.58
CA GLY A 64 5.27 -10.67 -9.46
C GLY A 64 5.57 -9.49 -8.54
N TRP A 65 4.58 -8.63 -8.30
CA TRP A 65 4.71 -7.50 -7.38
C TRP A 65 4.98 -8.00 -5.96
N VAL A 66 6.05 -7.48 -5.35
CA VAL A 66 6.44 -7.78 -3.96
C VAL A 66 6.36 -6.54 -3.06
N GLY A 67 6.18 -5.34 -3.62
CA GLY A 67 5.96 -4.13 -2.83
C GLY A 67 6.51 -2.86 -3.47
N LYS A 68 7.06 -1.97 -2.64
CA LYS A 68 7.48 -0.61 -3.06
C LYS A 68 8.83 -0.24 -2.47
N THR A 69 9.55 0.64 -3.15
CA THR A 69 10.81 1.23 -2.66
C THR A 69 10.72 2.74 -2.75
N PHE A 70 10.87 3.42 -1.62
CA PHE A 70 10.86 4.88 -1.53
C PHE A 70 12.27 5.35 -1.16
N ARG A 71 13.01 5.88 -2.14
CA ARG A 71 14.34 6.46 -1.91
C ARG A 71 14.23 7.89 -1.38
N SER A 72 13.21 8.62 -1.83
CA SER A 72 12.82 9.94 -1.33
C SER A 72 11.36 10.25 -1.66
N SER A 73 10.87 11.44 -1.29
CA SER A 73 9.55 11.91 -1.70
C SER A 73 9.38 12.13 -3.21
N THR A 74 10.48 12.14 -3.98
CA THR A 74 10.45 12.35 -5.44
C THR A 74 11.11 11.22 -6.23
N ASP A 75 11.49 10.13 -5.56
CA ASP A 75 12.16 8.98 -6.17
C ASP A 75 11.59 7.69 -5.57
N VAL A 76 10.65 7.08 -6.29
CA VAL A 76 9.82 5.98 -5.82
C VAL A 76 9.61 4.93 -6.91
N ASP A 77 9.92 3.69 -6.57
CA ASP A 77 9.46 2.52 -7.33
C ASP A 77 8.15 2.01 -6.70
N SER A 78 7.01 2.44 -7.25
CA SER A 78 5.67 2.02 -6.81
C SER A 78 5.34 0.56 -7.14
N PHE A 79 6.08 -0.05 -8.07
CA PHE A 79 5.96 -1.45 -8.46
C PHE A 79 7.33 -2.12 -8.45
N VAL A 80 7.62 -2.84 -7.37
CA VAL A 80 8.85 -3.62 -7.20
C VAL A 80 8.53 -5.10 -7.29
N GLY A 81 9.34 -5.82 -8.05
CA GLY A 81 9.34 -7.29 -8.15
C GLY A 81 10.68 -7.87 -7.72
N ARG A 82 10.94 -9.13 -8.07
CA ARG A 82 12.20 -9.82 -7.82
C ARG A 82 12.89 -10.14 -9.15
N GLY A 83 14.16 -9.74 -9.27
CA GLY A 83 15.02 -10.06 -10.39
C GLY A 83 15.50 -11.51 -10.37
N GLN A 84 16.38 -11.89 -11.30
CA GLN A 84 16.86 -13.27 -11.41
C GLN A 84 17.71 -13.72 -10.22
N GLY A 85 18.40 -12.78 -9.55
CA GLY A 85 19.21 -13.05 -8.38
C GLY A 85 18.44 -13.05 -7.07
N GLY A 86 17.15 -12.65 -7.07
CA GLY A 86 16.36 -12.41 -5.86
C GLY A 86 16.31 -10.93 -5.46
N GLU A 87 17.09 -10.08 -6.11
CA GLU A 87 17.17 -8.66 -5.81
C GLU A 87 15.86 -7.92 -6.13
N ARG A 88 15.56 -6.87 -5.37
CA ARG A 88 14.41 -6.02 -5.62
C ARG A 88 14.67 -5.13 -6.83
N VAL A 89 13.82 -5.22 -7.85
CA VAL A 89 13.93 -4.41 -9.07
C VAL A 89 12.61 -3.75 -9.42
N PRO A 90 12.62 -2.52 -9.97
CA PRO A 90 11.42 -1.94 -10.55
C PRO A 90 10.96 -2.80 -11.73
N ILE A 91 9.69 -3.18 -11.73
CA ILE A 91 9.08 -4.04 -12.78
C ILE A 91 8.13 -3.28 -13.71
N GLU A 92 7.79 -2.04 -13.35
CA GLU A 92 7.02 -1.13 -14.19
C GLU A 92 7.52 0.30 -13.98
N ALA A 93 7.51 1.12 -15.04
CA ALA A 93 7.87 2.52 -14.96
C ALA A 93 6.78 3.31 -14.21
N THR A 94 7.19 3.99 -13.14
CA THR A 94 6.27 4.74 -12.26
C THR A 94 6.18 6.22 -12.66
N GLY A 95 6.87 6.61 -13.73
CA GLY A 95 6.85 7.97 -14.27
C GLY A 95 7.31 9.00 -13.26
N ASN A 96 6.58 10.10 -13.14
CA ASN A 96 6.85 11.17 -12.17
C ASN A 96 6.30 10.83 -10.77
N ALA A 97 6.62 9.65 -10.25
CA ALA A 97 6.17 9.20 -8.94
C ALA A 97 6.63 10.16 -7.83
N ARG A 98 5.68 10.71 -7.08
CA ARG A 98 5.95 11.71 -6.04
C ARG A 98 4.99 11.57 -4.86
N ILE A 99 5.49 11.85 -3.68
CA ILE A 99 4.72 11.88 -2.45
C ILE A 99 4.27 13.32 -2.16
N PHE A 100 2.99 13.48 -1.91
CA PHE A 100 2.36 14.72 -1.48
C PHE A 100 1.60 14.49 -0.17
N GLU A 101 1.31 15.57 0.55
CA GLU A 101 0.29 15.55 1.59
C GLU A 101 -1.06 15.90 0.96
N VAL A 102 -1.95 14.92 0.86
CA VAL A 102 -3.26 15.06 0.19
C VAL A 102 -4.38 14.78 1.19
N LYS A 103 -5.45 15.57 1.13
CA LYS A 103 -6.67 15.32 1.90
C LYS A 103 -7.49 14.24 1.22
N PHE A 104 -7.60 13.08 1.86
CA PHE A 104 -8.50 12.01 1.45
C PHE A 104 -9.42 11.64 2.62
N ARG A 105 -10.72 11.58 2.35
CA ARG A 105 -11.76 11.24 3.35
C ARG A 105 -11.64 12.04 4.66
N GLY A 106 -11.36 13.34 4.54
CA GLY A 106 -11.33 14.26 5.67
C GLY A 106 -9.96 14.47 6.32
N ILE A 107 -8.97 13.60 6.09
CA ILE A 107 -7.68 13.68 6.77
C ILE A 107 -6.54 13.81 5.75
N VAL A 108 -5.64 14.78 5.98
CA VAL A 108 -4.41 15.00 5.18
C VAL A 108 -3.35 13.99 5.60
N SER A 109 -2.74 13.29 4.64
CA SER A 109 -1.69 12.28 4.88
C SER A 109 -0.76 12.14 3.69
N ALA A 110 0.41 11.53 3.90
CA ALA A 110 1.30 11.15 2.80
C ALA A 110 0.54 10.29 1.77
N THR A 111 0.69 10.66 0.51
CA THR A 111 -0.01 10.09 -0.62
C THR A 111 0.96 10.00 -1.79
N LEU A 112 1.13 8.82 -2.35
CA LEU A 112 1.97 8.62 -3.54
C LEU A 112 1.11 8.80 -4.78
N VAL A 113 1.54 9.69 -5.67
CA VAL A 113 0.90 9.93 -6.97
C VAL A 113 1.89 9.54 -8.05
N PHE A 114 1.47 8.66 -8.96
CA PHE A 114 2.33 8.17 -10.04
C PHE A 114 1.48 7.79 -11.24
N ASN A 115 1.92 8.19 -12.43
CA ASN A 115 1.11 8.08 -13.65
C ASN A 115 -0.31 8.65 -13.44
N ASP A 116 -1.34 7.80 -13.49
CA ASP A 116 -2.75 8.08 -13.24
C ASP A 116 -3.31 7.37 -12.00
N LYS A 117 -2.41 6.99 -11.08
CA LYS A 117 -2.68 6.16 -9.89
C LYS A 117 -2.31 6.91 -8.62
N ILE A 118 -3.06 6.62 -7.56
CA ILE A 118 -2.91 7.28 -6.27
C ILE A 118 -2.93 6.23 -5.16
N ASP A 119 -1.94 6.27 -4.28
CA ASP A 119 -1.92 5.50 -3.04
C ASP A 119 -2.07 6.45 -1.84
N TYR A 120 -3.18 6.32 -1.11
CA TYR A 120 -3.40 7.06 0.15
C TYR A 120 -2.91 6.23 1.33
N PHE A 121 -2.04 6.77 2.18
CA PHE A 121 -1.46 6.03 3.29
C PHE A 121 -1.98 6.45 4.66
N ARG A 122 -2.05 5.49 5.58
CA ARG A 122 -2.39 5.69 6.99
C ARG A 122 -1.47 4.88 7.91
N TYR A 123 -1.29 5.39 9.12
CA TYR A 123 -0.46 4.77 10.14
C TYR A 123 -1.13 3.51 10.71
N LEU A 124 -0.35 2.45 10.90
CA LEU A 124 -0.73 1.31 11.73
C LEU A 124 0.27 1.14 12.89
N ASP A 125 1.55 1.01 12.56
CA ASP A 125 2.65 0.99 13.51
C ASP A 125 3.97 1.46 12.86
N GLU A 126 5.09 1.37 13.59
CA GLU A 126 6.41 1.82 13.12
C GLU A 126 6.91 1.09 11.85
N ASN A 127 6.38 -0.11 11.61
CA ASN A 127 6.79 -1.00 10.54
C ASN A 127 5.67 -1.30 9.54
N THR A 128 4.47 -0.75 9.74
CA THR A 128 3.29 -1.09 8.95
C THR A 128 2.46 0.15 8.63
N VAL A 129 2.09 0.29 7.36
CA VAL A 129 1.14 1.32 6.91
C VAL A 129 -0.01 0.68 6.14
N ALA A 130 -1.21 1.20 6.32
CA ALA A 130 -2.36 0.85 5.50
C ALA A 130 -2.39 1.74 4.25
N GLY A 131 -2.90 1.20 3.16
CA GLY A 131 -3.00 1.85 1.85
C GLY A 131 -4.37 1.66 1.20
N ILE A 132 -4.82 2.68 0.49
CA ILE A 132 -5.89 2.57 -0.51
C ILE A 132 -5.31 2.97 -1.85
N TYR A 133 -5.38 2.06 -2.82
CA TYR A 133 -4.99 2.28 -4.20
C TYR A 133 -6.20 2.71 -5.01
N GLU A 134 -6.06 3.82 -5.72
CA GLU A 134 -7.05 4.36 -6.64
C GLU A 134 -6.45 4.41 -8.05
N ASP A 135 -7.22 3.87 -9.01
CA ASP A 135 -6.92 3.93 -10.44
C ASP A 135 -8.21 4.18 -11.19
N LYS A 136 -8.21 5.26 -11.98
CA LYS A 136 -9.39 5.68 -12.74
C LYS A 136 -9.92 4.60 -13.69
N ASP A 137 -9.06 3.71 -14.18
CA ASP A 137 -9.42 2.71 -15.18
C ASP A 137 -10.16 1.51 -14.57
N VAL A 138 -10.13 1.36 -13.25
CA VAL A 138 -10.80 0.28 -12.51
C VAL A 138 -11.69 0.79 -11.37
N ALA A 139 -12.03 2.08 -11.35
CA ALA A 139 -12.81 2.70 -10.27
C ALA A 139 -14.19 2.01 -10.04
N ALA A 140 -14.76 1.37 -11.06
CA ALA A 140 -16.00 0.61 -10.94
C ALA A 140 -15.85 -0.71 -10.16
N SER A 141 -14.63 -1.16 -9.89
CA SER A 141 -14.31 -2.40 -9.18
C SER A 141 -14.16 -2.24 -7.66
N GLY A 142 -14.40 -1.02 -7.13
CA GLY A 142 -14.22 -0.70 -5.72
C GLY A 142 -12.82 -0.16 -5.40
N LEU A 143 -12.57 0.14 -4.13
CA LEU A 143 -11.27 0.56 -3.63
C LEU A 143 -10.40 -0.67 -3.36
N LEU A 144 -9.18 -0.66 -3.87
CA LEU A 144 -8.21 -1.68 -3.51
C LEU A 144 -7.53 -1.31 -2.19
N HIS A 145 -7.82 -2.07 -1.15
CA HIS A 145 -7.10 -1.98 0.11
C HIS A 145 -5.82 -2.80 0.05
N PHE A 146 -4.73 -2.22 0.55
CA PHE A 146 -3.45 -2.87 0.70
C PHE A 146 -2.77 -2.44 1.99
N TYR A 147 -1.70 -3.12 2.36
CA TYR A 147 -0.83 -2.71 3.44
C TYR A 147 0.63 -2.96 3.05
N LEU A 148 1.50 -2.18 3.64
CA LEU A 148 2.94 -2.30 3.47
C LEU A 148 3.58 -2.61 4.81
N THR A 149 4.46 -3.60 4.84
CA THR A 149 5.33 -3.91 5.99
C THR A 149 6.77 -3.64 5.65
N ARG A 150 7.54 -3.00 6.54
CA ARG A 150 8.97 -2.76 6.33
C ARG A 150 9.68 -4.07 6.06
N CYS A 151 10.47 -4.09 5.00
CA CYS A 151 11.30 -5.25 4.72
C CYS A 151 12.44 -5.32 5.75
N PRO A 152 12.65 -6.44 6.44
CA PRO A 152 13.82 -6.62 7.30
C PRO A 152 15.10 -6.55 6.48
N SER A 153 16.13 -5.88 7.00
CA SER A 153 17.41 -5.66 6.31
C SER A 153 18.08 -6.95 5.79
N SER A 154 17.80 -8.11 6.38
CA SER A 154 18.31 -9.42 5.95
C SER A 154 17.55 -10.09 4.80
N ALA A 155 16.31 -9.67 4.50
CA ALA A 155 15.45 -10.28 3.47
C ALA A 155 15.38 -9.46 2.17
N CYS A 156 15.94 -8.25 2.18
CA CYS A 156 15.96 -7.35 1.04
C CYS A 156 17.28 -7.31 0.26
N SER A 157 18.38 -7.80 0.86
CA SER A 157 19.72 -7.77 0.25
C SER A 157 20.14 -9.09 -0.42
N SER A 158 19.21 -10.03 -0.60
CA SER A 158 19.46 -11.34 -1.22
C SER A 158 18.70 -11.47 -2.53
#